data_AF-A0A9D9LVC3-F1
#
_entry.id   AF-A0A9D9LVC3-F1
#
_cell.length_a   1.000
_cell.length_b   1.000
_cell.length_c   1.000
_cell.angle_alpha   90.00
_cell.angle_beta   90.00
_cell.angle_gamma   90.00
#
_symmetry.space_group_name_H-M   'P 1'
#
loop_
_entity.id
_entity.type
_entity.pdbx_description
1 polymer ?
#
loop_
_entity_poly.entity_id
_entity_poly.type
_entity_poly.pdbx_seq_one_letter_code
_entity_poly.pdbx_strand_id
1 'polypeptide(L)'
;MAIRKEEFLRAMQGIIMLNNIVSDDKYLASYGEIIISANDWQKDDNADYPAYCNIPVEGVTTNHRADIIFATTDIEKANACGVSDFTETLAGVVRIRAVKAPEENLTAKICVTIGKEIQNAGNDE
;
A
#
# COMPACT_ATOMS: atom_id res chain seq x y z
N MET A 1 -22.06 -10.80 -19.35
CA MET A 1 -22.03 -11.96 -18.43
C MET A 1 -21.67 -11.40 -17.06
N ALA A 2 -22.62 -11.33 -16.12
CA ALA A 2 -22.41 -10.71 -14.83
C ALA A 2 -21.65 -11.69 -13.92
N ILE A 3 -20.43 -11.31 -13.50
CA ILE A 3 -19.66 -12.07 -12.52
C ILE A 3 -20.44 -12.01 -11.20
N ARG A 4 -20.65 -13.15 -10.54
CA ARG A 4 -21.37 -13.19 -9.25
C ARG A 4 -20.59 -12.41 -8.21
N LYS A 5 -21.27 -11.65 -7.34
CA LYS A 5 -20.66 -10.81 -6.30
C LYS A 5 -19.58 -11.53 -5.48
N GLU A 6 -19.75 -12.83 -5.23
CA GLU A 6 -18.79 -13.69 -4.53
C GLU A 6 -17.55 -14.05 -5.37
N GLU A 7 -17.69 -14.21 -6.69
CA GLU A 7 -16.55 -14.36 -7.61
C GLU A 7 -15.83 -13.03 -7.83
N PHE A 8 -16.55 -11.90 -7.82
CA PHE A 8 -15.96 -10.56 -7.80
C PHE A 8 -15.17 -10.33 -6.50
N LEU A 9 -15.74 -10.67 -5.34
CA LEU A 9 -15.06 -10.63 -4.03
C LEU A 9 -13.85 -11.57 -3.97
N ARG A 10 -13.91 -12.74 -4.62
CA ARG A 10 -12.76 -13.65 -4.75
C ARG A 10 -11.68 -13.10 -5.68
N ALA A 11 -12.04 -12.44 -6.78
CA ALA A 11 -11.10 -11.72 -7.65
C ALA A 11 -10.50 -10.49 -6.96
N MET A 12 -11.20 -9.90 -5.98
CA MET A 12 -10.71 -8.84 -5.11
C MET A 12 -9.90 -9.34 -3.91
N GLN A 13 -9.51 -10.62 -3.83
CA GLN A 13 -8.60 -11.09 -2.77
C GLN A 13 -7.23 -10.40 -2.79
N GLY A 14 -6.94 -9.54 -3.79
CA GLY A 14 -5.82 -8.62 -3.82
C GLY A 14 -6.17 -7.12 -3.79
N ILE A 15 -7.45 -6.72 -3.71
CA ILE A 15 -7.86 -5.30 -3.68
C ILE A 15 -8.33 -4.96 -2.27
N ILE A 16 -7.56 -4.11 -1.60
CA ILE A 16 -7.87 -3.69 -0.23
C ILE A 16 -8.94 -2.60 -0.29
N MET A 17 -10.18 -2.97 0.06
CA MET A 17 -11.27 -2.02 0.32
C MET A 17 -11.09 -1.45 1.72
N LEU A 18 -10.59 -0.22 1.77
CA LEU A 18 -10.22 0.52 2.96
C LEU A 18 -11.47 1.01 3.72
N ASN A 19 -12.09 0.15 4.53
CA ASN A 19 -13.39 0.38 5.18
C ASN A 19 -13.36 1.06 6.56
N ASN A 20 -12.19 1.40 7.10
CA ASN A 20 -12.06 2.00 8.44
C ASN A 20 -11.44 3.40 8.35
N ILE A 21 -12.25 4.37 7.95
CA ILE A 21 -11.87 5.79 7.95
C ILE A 21 -11.93 6.28 9.40
N VAL A 22 -10.76 6.50 10.03
CA VAL A 22 -10.70 7.31 11.25
C VAL A 22 -10.53 8.76 10.80
N SER A 23 -11.56 9.58 11.03
CA SER A 23 -11.47 11.02 10.86
C SER A 23 -10.84 11.62 12.11
N ASP A 24 -9.57 12.03 12.02
CA ASP A 24 -9.04 13.08 12.91
C ASP A 24 -9.23 14.43 12.18
N ASP A 25 -9.30 15.54 12.90
CA ASP A 25 -9.71 16.85 12.36
C ASP A 25 -8.87 17.32 11.15
N LYS A 26 -7.72 16.67 10.88
CA LYS A 26 -6.77 17.01 9.81
C LYS A 26 -6.57 15.94 8.73
N TYR A 27 -6.93 14.67 8.95
CA TYR A 27 -6.63 13.58 8.01
C TYR A 27 -7.72 12.52 7.97
N LEU A 28 -7.93 11.93 6.79
CA LEU A 28 -8.65 10.66 6.65
C LEU A 28 -7.61 9.56 6.48
N ALA A 29 -7.51 8.69 7.48
CA ALA A 29 -6.66 7.51 7.41
C ALA A 29 -7.54 6.27 7.29
N SER A 30 -7.16 5.35 6.39
CA SER A 30 -7.80 4.05 6.30
C SER A 30 -6.79 2.91 6.35
N TYR A 31 -7.22 1.81 6.95
CA TYR A 31 -6.36 0.69 7.33
C TYR A 31 -6.84 -0.63 6.74
N GLY A 32 -5.89 -1.51 6.43
CA GLY A 32 -6.15 -2.88 5.98
C GLY A 32 -5.06 -3.85 6.42
N GLU A 33 -5.44 -5.11 6.65
CA GLU A 33 -4.48 -6.22 6.77
C GLU A 33 -4.21 -6.80 5.39
N ILE A 34 -2.96 -7.13 5.11
CA ILE A 34 -2.49 -7.54 3.79
C ILE A 34 -1.53 -8.72 3.91
N ILE A 35 -1.53 -9.55 2.86
CA ILE A 35 -0.50 -10.54 2.62
C ILE A 35 0.23 -10.10 1.36
N ILE A 36 1.52 -9.81 1.51
CA ILE A 36 2.41 -9.52 0.38
C ILE A 36 2.95 -10.86 -0.09
N SER A 37 2.47 -11.30 -1.25
CA SER A 37 2.89 -12.57 -1.87
C SER A 37 4.36 -12.51 -2.30
N ALA A 38 5.12 -13.58 -2.05
CA ALA A 38 6.48 -13.72 -2.59
C ALA A 38 6.51 -13.73 -4.12
N ASN A 39 5.40 -14.09 -4.77
CA ASN A 39 5.30 -14.23 -6.22
C ASN A 39 4.93 -12.93 -6.95
N ASP A 40 4.54 -11.88 -6.23
CA ASP A 40 4.04 -10.63 -6.84
C ASP A 40 5.17 -9.60 -7.06
N TRP A 41 6.42 -9.99 -6.78
CA TRP A 41 7.59 -9.14 -6.91
C TRP A 41 8.12 -9.11 -8.34
N GLN A 42 8.39 -7.91 -8.81
CA GLN A 42 8.95 -7.59 -10.12
C GLN A 42 10.33 -6.95 -9.92
N LYS A 43 11.06 -6.74 -11.02
CA LYS A 43 12.35 -6.04 -11.00
C LYS A 43 12.36 -4.86 -11.97
N ASP A 44 12.98 -3.76 -11.57
CA ASP A 44 13.30 -2.62 -12.43
C ASP A 44 14.77 -2.19 -12.27
N ASP A 45 15.14 -1.11 -12.98
CA ASP A 45 16.51 -0.60 -13.03
C ASP A 45 16.90 0.27 -11.82
N ASN A 46 16.13 0.24 -10.73
CA ASN A 46 16.49 0.94 -9.50
C ASN A 46 17.72 0.28 -8.86
N ALA A 47 18.81 1.04 -8.69
CA ALA A 47 20.09 0.51 -8.24
C ALA A 47 20.07 0.01 -6.78
N ASP A 48 19.39 0.74 -5.89
CA ASP A 48 19.40 0.45 -4.45
C ASP A 48 18.31 -0.55 -4.06
N TYR A 49 17.14 -0.47 -4.72
CA TYR A 49 15.99 -1.33 -4.46
C TYR A 49 15.38 -1.84 -5.77
N PRO A 50 16.06 -2.79 -6.45
CA PRO A 50 15.65 -3.27 -7.77
C PRO A 50 14.39 -4.12 -7.73
N ALA A 51 14.04 -4.74 -6.60
CA ALA A 51 12.83 -5.54 -6.48
C ALA A 51 11.65 -4.66 -6.01
N TYR A 52 10.48 -4.79 -6.62
CA TYR A 52 9.29 -4.05 -6.20
C TYR A 52 8.01 -4.89 -6.27
N CYS A 53 7.03 -4.58 -5.43
CA CYS A 53 5.70 -5.18 -5.45
C CYS A 53 4.65 -4.07 -5.43
N ASN A 54 3.65 -4.14 -6.32
CA ASN A 54 2.53 -3.19 -6.35
C ASN A 54 1.33 -3.80 -5.60
N ILE A 55 0.97 -3.19 -4.47
CA ILE A 55 -0.20 -3.57 -3.68
C ILE A 55 -1.41 -2.79 -4.23
N PRO A 56 -2.46 -3.46 -4.74
CA PRO A 56 -3.64 -2.78 -5.24
C PRO A 56 -4.43 -2.10 -4.12
N VAL A 57 -4.62 -0.79 -4.24
CA VAL A 57 -5.43 -0.01 -3.30
C VAL A 57 -6.29 0.97 -4.09
N GLU A 58 -7.60 0.73 -4.07
CA GLU A 58 -8.56 1.53 -4.84
C GLU A 58 -8.52 3.00 -4.38
N GLY A 59 -8.54 3.92 -5.35
CA GLY A 59 -8.57 5.36 -5.09
C GLY A 59 -7.25 5.97 -4.63
N VAL A 60 -6.17 5.18 -4.46
CA VAL A 60 -4.84 5.76 -4.17
C VAL A 60 -4.32 6.56 -5.37
N THR A 61 -3.70 7.70 -5.07
CA THR A 61 -3.03 8.57 -6.05
C THR A 61 -1.67 8.99 -5.50
N THR A 62 -0.84 9.65 -6.32
CA THR A 62 0.46 10.20 -5.92
C THR A 62 0.39 11.27 -4.84
N ASN A 63 -0.81 11.80 -4.53
CA ASN A 63 -1.00 12.81 -3.48
C ASN A 63 -1.28 12.19 -2.11
N HIS A 64 -1.39 10.87 -2.02
CA HIS A 64 -1.61 10.17 -0.75
C HIS A 64 -0.28 9.74 -0.13
N ARG A 65 -0.31 9.47 1.17
CA ARG A 65 0.76 8.78 1.88
C ARG A 65 0.31 7.37 2.22
N ALA A 66 1.19 6.39 2.09
CA ALA A 66 0.95 5.05 2.59
C ALA A 66 2.11 4.60 3.49
N ASP A 67 1.79 3.92 4.59
CA ASP A 67 2.76 3.31 5.49
C ASP A 67 2.45 1.81 5.57
N ILE A 68 3.50 0.97 5.53
CA ILE A 68 3.41 -0.49 5.66
C ILE A 68 4.06 -0.89 6.98
N ILE A 69 3.32 -1.65 7.79
CA ILE A 69 3.77 -2.13 9.09
C ILE A 69 3.73 -3.65 9.07
N PHE A 70 4.90 -4.28 8.98
CA PHE A 70 5.00 -5.74 8.99
C PHE A 70 4.58 -6.33 10.33
N ALA A 71 3.96 -7.52 10.29
CA ALA A 71 3.68 -8.30 11.49
C ALA A 71 4.99 -8.67 12.19
N THR A 72 4.99 -8.72 13.53
CA THR A 72 6.20 -9.00 14.33
C THR A 72 6.92 -10.28 13.90
N THR A 73 6.17 -11.30 13.46
CA THR A 73 6.72 -12.57 12.98
C THR A 73 7.46 -12.47 11.64
N ASP A 74 7.23 -11.41 10.88
CA ASP A 74 7.76 -11.22 9.52
C ASP A 74 8.74 -10.04 9.40
N ILE A 75 8.95 -9.25 10.48
CA ILE A 75 9.91 -8.11 10.47
C ILE A 75 11.32 -8.57 10.11
N GLU A 76 11.82 -9.65 10.71
CA GLU A 76 13.16 -10.16 10.42
C GLU A 76 13.30 -10.60 8.96
N LYS A 77 12.24 -11.20 8.39
CA LYS A 77 12.21 -11.61 6.98
C LYS A 77 12.21 -10.41 6.04
N ALA A 78 11.42 -9.38 6.35
CA ALA A 78 11.39 -8.12 5.59
C ALA A 78 12.76 -7.42 5.62
N ASN A 79 13.38 -7.34 6.79
CA ASN A 79 14.72 -6.76 6.95
C ASN A 79 15.79 -7.54 6.18
N ALA A 80 15.73 -8.88 6.22
CA ALA A 80 16.66 -9.73 5.46
C ALA A 80 16.54 -9.59 3.94
N CYS A 81 15.37 -9.13 3.45
CA CYS A 81 15.15 -8.81 2.04
C CYS A 81 15.57 -7.38 1.67
N GLY A 82 15.92 -6.56 2.67
CA GLY A 82 16.22 -5.15 2.51
C GLY A 82 15.02 -4.37 2.00
N VAL A 83 13.82 -4.62 2.56
CA VAL A 83 12.63 -3.81 2.24
C VAL A 83 12.89 -2.35 2.61
N SER A 84 12.53 -1.44 1.71
CA SER A 84 12.67 0.00 1.91
C SER A 84 11.71 0.50 2.99
N ASP A 85 12.16 1.47 3.80
CA ASP A 85 11.33 2.16 4.79
C ASP A 85 10.27 3.07 4.15
N PHE A 86 10.39 3.34 2.84
CA PHE A 86 9.49 4.22 2.11
C PHE A 86 8.59 3.44 1.15
N THR A 87 7.39 3.97 0.92
CA THR A 87 6.45 3.49 -0.09
C THR A 87 6.23 4.55 -1.16
N GLU A 88 5.86 4.12 -2.36
CA GLU A 88 5.42 5.01 -3.42
C GLU A 88 3.90 4.85 -3.60
N THR A 89 3.15 5.95 -3.52
CA THR A 89 1.74 5.97 -3.89
C THR A 89 1.61 6.31 -5.37
N LEU A 90 0.89 5.48 -6.12
CA LEU A 90 0.65 5.64 -7.55
C LEU A 90 -0.85 5.49 -7.81
N ALA A 91 -1.32 5.80 -9.02
CA ALA A 91 -2.72 5.61 -9.38
C ALA A 91 -3.15 4.14 -9.17
N GLY A 92 -4.00 3.91 -8.16
CA GLY A 92 -4.59 2.62 -7.81
C GLY A 92 -3.67 1.62 -7.10
N VAL A 93 -2.41 1.98 -6.79
CA VAL A 93 -1.47 1.05 -6.13
C VAL A 93 -0.56 1.76 -5.13
N VAL A 94 -0.15 1.01 -4.11
CA VAL A 94 0.97 1.35 -3.22
C VAL A 94 2.11 0.41 -3.55
N ARG A 95 3.26 0.96 -3.96
CA ARG A 95 4.45 0.18 -4.27
C ARG A 95 5.37 0.13 -3.05
N ILE A 96 5.83 -1.08 -2.75
CA ILE A 96 6.94 -1.34 -1.85
C ILE A 96 8.15 -1.78 -2.67
N ARG A 97 9.35 -1.48 -2.16
CA ARG A 97 10.61 -1.88 -2.79
C ARG A 97 11.50 -2.65 -1.82
N ALA A 98 12.40 -3.45 -2.36
CA ALA A 98 13.38 -4.21 -1.61
C ALA A 98 14.67 -4.43 -2.42
N VAL A 99 15.76 -4.75 -1.72
CA VAL A 99 17.01 -5.18 -2.35
C VAL A 99 16.80 -6.50 -3.09
N LYS A 100 16.02 -7.42 -2.52
CA LYS A 100 15.62 -8.69 -3.15
C LYS A 100 14.18 -9.06 -2.81
N ALA A 101 13.55 -9.85 -3.66
CA ALA A 101 12.22 -10.39 -3.38
C ALA A 101 12.26 -11.36 -2.17
N PRO A 102 11.23 -11.38 -1.32
CA PRO A 102 11.05 -12.39 -0.28
C PRO A 102 10.88 -13.80 -0.86
N GLU A 103 11.35 -14.80 -0.12
CA GLU A 103 11.14 -16.22 -0.45
C GLU A 103 9.81 -16.76 0.09
N GLU A 104 9.24 -16.09 1.08
CA GLU A 104 7.97 -16.42 1.73
C GLU A 104 7.05 -15.20 1.74
N ASN A 105 5.74 -15.46 1.84
CA ASN A 105 4.75 -14.39 1.99
C ASN A 105 5.00 -13.60 3.28
N LEU A 106 4.78 -12.29 3.23
CA LEU A 106 4.91 -11.39 4.39
C LEU A 106 3.53 -10.88 4.80
N THR A 107 3.23 -10.93 6.08
CA THR A 107 2.01 -10.35 6.65
C THR A 107 2.28 -8.92 7.07
N ALA A 108 1.38 -7.99 6.72
CA ALA A 108 1.52 -6.60 7.10
C ALA A 108 0.17 -5.91 7.30
N LYS A 109 0.22 -4.71 7.87
CA LYS A 109 -0.86 -3.73 7.86
C LYS A 109 -0.48 -2.59 6.93
N ILE A 110 -1.44 -2.13 6.14
CA ILE A 110 -1.34 -0.90 5.37
C ILE A 110 -2.14 0.21 6.06
N CYS A 111 -1.58 1.41 6.10
CA CYS A 111 -2.24 2.64 6.47
C CYS A 111 -2.14 3.59 5.27
N VAL A 112 -3.26 4.07 4.74
CA VAL A 112 -3.27 5.11 3.71
C VAL A 112 -3.88 6.37 4.31
N THR A 113 -3.13 7.47 4.22
CA THR A 113 -3.54 8.78 4.71
C THR A 113 -3.73 9.74 3.54
N ILE A 114 -4.90 10.38 3.51
CA ILE A 114 -5.24 11.44 2.57
C ILE A 114 -4.98 12.78 3.28
N GLY A 115 -4.02 13.56 2.77
CA GLY A 115 -3.85 14.94 3.19
C GLY A 115 -5.07 15.75 2.80
N LYS A 116 -5.69 16.48 3.73
CA LYS A 116 -6.67 17.51 3.35
C LYS A 116 -5.90 18.59 2.59
N GLU A 117 -6.33 18.90 1.36
CA GLU A 117 -5.91 20.15 0.72
C GLU A 117 -6.21 21.29 1.71
N ILE A 118 -5.19 22.04 2.09
CA ILE A 118 -5.41 23.30 2.80
C ILE A 118 -6.09 24.19 1.77
N GLN A 119 -7.40 24.38 1.89
CA GLN A 119 -8.07 25.47 1.18
C GLN A 119 -7.36 26.74 1.63
N ASN A 120 -6.54 27.33 0.75
CA ASN A 120 -6.00 28.65 1.00
C ASN A 120 -7.20 29.55 1.28
N ALA A 121 -7.29 30.03 2.52
CA ALA A 121 -8.22 31.07 2.89
C ALA A 121 -8.04 32.19 1.86
N GLY A 122 -9.17 32.62 1.27
CA GLY A 122 -9.18 33.58 0.18
C GLY A 122 -8.20 34.72 0.42
N ASN A 123 -7.51 35.11 -0.64
CA ASN A 123 -6.96 36.44 -0.73
C ASN A 123 -8.16 37.41 -0.73
N ASP A 124 -8.56 37.83 0.47
CA ASP A 124 -9.42 38.99 0.62
C ASP A 124 -8.52 40.23 0.39
N GLU A 125 -8.64 40.78 -0.83
CA GLU A 125 -8.29 42.18 -1.15
C GLU A 125 -9.21 43.16 -0.43
#